data_AF-A0A2N5GIT0-F1
#
_entry.id   AF-A0A2N5GIT0-F1
#
_cell.length_a   1.000
_cell.length_b   1.000
_cell.length_c   1.000
_cell.angle_alpha   90.00
_cell.angle_beta   90.00
_cell.angle_gamma   90.00
#
_symmetry.space_group_name_H-M   'P 1'
#
loop_
_entity.id
_entity.type
_entity.pdbx_description
1 polymer ?
#
loop_
_entity_poly.entity_id
_entity_poly.type
_entity_poly.pdbx_seq_one_letter_code
_entity_poly.pdbx_strand_id
1 'polypeptide(L)'
;MKKLGFMLMALLVGVFIAVQPAEAAYLSEHDKYVEVSNEEARQLADLLGLKDIPLGEETAKLSFQYQEELIAKIETQFNIEIDHYYIWLTVNGEPVLGIDPPFAMY
;
A
#
# COMPACT_ATOMS: atom_id res chain seq x y z
N MET A 1 41.18 -10.31 -27.68
CA MET A 1 40.33 -9.10 -27.68
C MET A 1 38.83 -9.39 -27.74
N LYS A 2 38.33 -10.25 -28.66
CA LYS A 2 36.89 -10.55 -28.76
C LYS A 2 36.24 -11.16 -27.50
N LYS A 3 36.97 -12.00 -26.75
CA LYS A 3 36.50 -12.63 -25.51
C LYS A 3 36.34 -11.64 -24.34
N LEU A 4 37.17 -10.59 -24.30
CA LEU A 4 37.13 -9.57 -23.25
C LEU A 4 35.93 -8.63 -23.43
N GLY A 5 35.64 -8.25 -24.69
CA GLY A 5 34.44 -7.48 -25.01
C GLY A 5 33.15 -8.24 -24.70
N PHE A 6 33.14 -9.56 -24.92
CA PHE A 6 32.00 -10.41 -24.59
C PHE A 6 31.75 -10.51 -23.09
N MET A 7 32.81 -10.63 -22.28
CA MET A 7 32.67 -10.60 -20.81
C MET A 7 32.18 -9.23 -20.33
N LEU A 8 32.72 -8.13 -20.87
CA LEU A 8 32.30 -6.78 -20.47
C LEU A 8 30.84 -6.53 -20.83
N MET A 9 30.39 -6.99 -21.99
CA MET A 9 28.99 -6.89 -22.41
C MET A 9 28.06 -7.72 -21.53
N ALA A 10 28.46 -8.95 -21.19
CA ALA A 10 27.69 -9.80 -20.27
C ALA A 10 27.59 -9.18 -18.86
N LEU A 11 28.66 -8.54 -18.40
CA LEU A 11 28.69 -7.85 -17.11
C LEU A 11 27.78 -6.61 -17.10
N LEU A 12 27.82 -5.80 -18.17
CA LEU A 12 26.95 -4.64 -18.32
C LEU A 12 25.47 -5.03 -18.39
N VAL A 13 25.12 -6.07 -19.16
CA VAL A 13 23.74 -6.59 -19.21
C VAL A 13 23.30 -7.12 -17.85
N GLY A 14 24.20 -7.79 -17.10
CA GLY A 14 23.92 -8.23 -15.74
C GLY A 14 23.60 -7.09 -14.77
N VAL A 15 24.30 -5.94 -14.88
CA VAL A 15 24.02 -4.75 -14.06
C VAL A 15 22.65 -4.15 -14.41
N PHE A 16 22.26 -4.11 -15.68
CA PHE A 16 20.93 -3.60 -16.08
C PHE A 16 19.76 -4.47 -15.60
N ILE A 17 19.97 -5.77 -15.37
CA ILE A 17 18.93 -6.67 -14.86
C ILE A 17 18.83 -6.60 -13.32
N ALA A 18 19.95 -6.29 -12.64
CA ALA A 18 20.02 -6.26 -11.18
C ALA A 18 19.48 -4.95 -10.56
N VAL A 19 19.43 -3.87 -11.33
CA VAL A 19 18.84 -2.60 -10.87
C VAL A 19 17.38 -2.58 -11.27
N GLN A 20 16.54 -3.28 -10.50
CA GLN A 20 15.11 -2.96 -10.50
C GLN A 20 14.95 -1.65 -9.71
N PRO A 21 14.16 -0.68 -10.20
CA PRO A 21 13.77 0.45 -9.36
C PRO A 21 13.12 -0.12 -8.09
N ALA A 22 13.39 0.49 -6.94
CA ALA A 22 12.61 0.20 -5.75
C ALA A 22 11.17 0.57 -6.11
N GLU A 23 10.26 -0.39 -6.15
CA GLU A 23 8.85 -0.10 -6.30
C GLU A 23 8.33 0.15 -4.89
N ALA A 24 7.55 1.23 -4.72
CA ALA A 24 6.87 1.48 -3.45
C ALA A 24 6.08 0.25 -3.03
N ALA A 25 6.29 -0.19 -1.79
CA ALA A 25 5.75 -1.46 -1.34
C ALA A 25 4.62 -1.24 -0.34
N TYR A 26 3.48 -1.88 -0.60
CA TYR A 26 2.54 -2.18 0.47
C TYR A 26 3.17 -3.21 1.41
N LEU A 27 3.57 -2.76 2.59
CA LEU A 27 4.27 -3.56 3.60
C LEU A 27 3.27 -4.24 4.54
N SER A 28 2.53 -5.22 4.02
CA SER A 28 1.49 -5.95 4.76
C SER A 28 1.98 -6.58 6.08
N GLU A 29 3.26 -6.87 6.21
CA GLU A 29 3.90 -7.36 7.44
C GLU A 29 3.87 -6.35 8.60
N HIS A 30 3.67 -5.06 8.29
CA HIS A 30 3.55 -3.97 9.25
C HIS A 30 2.11 -3.64 9.60
N ASP A 31 1.14 -4.32 8.97
CA ASP A 31 -0.27 -4.11 9.24
C ASP A 31 -0.62 -4.37 10.70
N LYS A 32 -1.55 -3.55 11.19
CA LYS A 32 -2.06 -3.65 12.57
C LYS A 32 -3.55 -3.87 12.53
N TYR A 33 -4.04 -4.69 13.45
CA TYR A 33 -5.46 -5.00 13.58
C TYR A 33 -5.95 -4.45 14.91
N VAL A 34 -6.98 -3.62 14.86
CA VAL A 34 -7.55 -2.95 16.02
C VAL A 34 -9.02 -3.29 16.11
N GLU A 35 -9.38 -4.05 17.14
CA GLU A 35 -10.76 -4.39 17.44
C GLU A 35 -11.49 -3.16 17.99
N VAL A 36 -12.63 -2.85 17.38
CA VAL A 36 -13.48 -1.70 17.73
C VAL A 36 -14.95 -2.10 17.76
N SER A 37 -15.79 -1.27 18.36
CA SER A 37 -17.24 -1.47 18.25
C SER A 37 -17.73 -1.19 16.83
N ASN A 38 -18.87 -1.79 16.48
CA ASN A 38 -19.52 -1.53 15.19
C ASN A 38 -19.84 -0.04 14.99
N GLU A 39 -20.22 0.66 16.06
CA GLU A 39 -20.53 2.09 16.03
C GLU A 39 -19.29 2.95 15.72
N GLU A 40 -18.16 2.68 16.36
CA GLU A 40 -16.90 3.38 16.10
C GLU A 40 -16.41 3.15 14.66
N ALA A 41 -16.43 1.89 14.20
CA ALA A 41 -16.07 1.56 12.82
C ALA A 41 -16.99 2.28 11.81
N ARG A 42 -18.29 2.37 12.12
CA ARG A 42 -19.28 3.03 11.26
C ARG A 42 -19.02 4.53 11.14
N GLN A 43 -18.76 5.19 12.27
CA GLN A 43 -18.45 6.62 12.30
C GLN A 43 -17.22 6.94 11.45
N LEU A 44 -16.17 6.13 11.53
CA LEU A 44 -14.94 6.31 10.74
C LEU A 44 -15.16 6.02 9.25
N ALA A 45 -15.88 4.96 8.91
CA ALA A 45 -16.21 4.64 7.52
C ALA A 45 -17.04 5.76 6.87
N ASP A 46 -17.94 6.41 7.61
CA ASP A 46 -18.71 7.56 7.13
C ASP A 46 -17.83 8.77 6.82
N LEU A 47 -16.80 9.03 7.64
CA LEU A 47 -15.82 10.11 7.40
C LEU A 47 -15.00 9.87 6.13
N LEU A 48 -14.80 8.60 5.75
CA LEU A 48 -14.16 8.20 4.49
C LEU A 48 -15.14 8.17 3.30
N GLY A 49 -16.36 8.66 3.47
CA GLY A 49 -17.37 8.73 2.42
C GLY A 49 -18.08 7.41 2.12
N LEU A 50 -17.95 6.39 2.98
CA LEU A 50 -18.52 5.05 2.78
C LEU A 50 -19.88 4.87 3.48
N LYS A 51 -20.61 5.96 3.69
CA LYS A 51 -21.82 6.03 4.54
C LYS A 51 -22.91 5.01 4.21
N ASP A 52 -23.09 4.72 2.92
CA ASP A 52 -24.16 3.85 2.44
C ASP A 52 -23.69 2.41 2.17
N ILE A 53 -22.46 2.08 2.55
CA ILE A 53 -21.86 0.75 2.33
C ILE A 53 -21.84 -0.01 3.67
N PRO A 54 -22.46 -1.19 3.79
CA PRO A 54 -22.44 -1.98 5.03
C PRO A 54 -21.01 -2.34 5.48
N LEU A 55 -20.75 -2.23 6.79
CA LEU A 55 -19.47 -2.65 7.37
C LEU A 55 -19.25 -4.15 7.11
N GLY A 56 -18.06 -4.50 6.65
CA GLY A 56 -17.68 -5.85 6.27
C GLY A 56 -16.61 -5.84 5.19
N GLU A 57 -16.44 -6.99 4.54
CA GLU A 57 -15.43 -7.21 3.50
C GLU A 57 -15.46 -6.15 2.38
N GLU A 58 -16.65 -5.74 1.93
CA GLU A 58 -16.79 -4.74 0.87
C GLU A 58 -16.29 -3.36 1.31
N THR A 59 -16.63 -2.93 2.53
CA THR A 59 -16.13 -1.66 3.08
C THR A 59 -14.61 -1.71 3.30
N ALA A 60 -14.09 -2.83 3.79
CA ALA A 60 -12.65 -3.04 3.96
C ALA A 60 -11.90 -2.96 2.62
N LYS A 61 -12.44 -3.62 1.59
CA LYS A 61 -11.90 -3.58 0.24
C LYS A 61 -11.91 -2.18 -0.36
N LEU A 62 -13.04 -1.47 -0.28
CA LEU A 62 -13.18 -0.14 -0.86
C LEU A 62 -12.29 0.89 -0.18
N SER A 63 -12.22 0.86 1.15
CA SER A 63 -11.31 1.75 1.89
C SER A 63 -9.85 1.52 1.53
N PHE A 64 -9.41 0.26 1.41
CA PHE A 64 -8.07 -0.08 0.92
C PHE A 64 -7.84 0.43 -0.50
N GLN A 65 -8.73 0.08 -1.45
CA GLN A 65 -8.58 0.46 -2.85
C GLN A 65 -8.52 1.98 -3.06
N TYR A 66 -9.35 2.75 -2.37
CA TYR A 66 -9.31 4.21 -2.49
C TYR A 66 -8.01 4.83 -1.99
N GLN A 67 -7.40 4.23 -0.96
CA GLN A 67 -6.12 4.70 -0.44
C GLN A 67 -4.98 4.31 -1.38
N GLU A 68 -4.93 3.07 -1.87
CA GLU A 68 -3.97 2.63 -2.89
C GLU A 68 -4.03 3.50 -4.16
N GLU A 69 -5.24 3.78 -4.65
CA GLU A 69 -5.43 4.62 -5.84
C GLU A 69 -4.98 6.08 -5.61
N LEU A 70 -5.15 6.59 -4.38
CA LEU A 70 -4.69 7.92 -4.01
C LEU A 70 -3.16 7.96 -3.93
N ILE A 71 -2.53 6.97 -3.28
CA ILE A 71 -1.08 6.85 -3.17
C ILE A 71 -0.46 6.78 -4.56
N ALA A 72 -0.93 5.88 -5.43
CA ALA A 72 -0.42 5.73 -6.79
C ALA A 72 -0.53 7.03 -7.62
N LYS A 73 -1.60 7.80 -7.42
CA LYS A 73 -1.76 9.13 -8.06
C LYS A 73 -0.73 10.14 -7.54
N ILE A 74 -0.49 10.17 -6.24
CA ILE A 74 0.51 11.06 -5.62
C ILE A 74 1.91 10.71 -6.13
N GLU A 75 2.28 9.44 -6.11
CA GLU A 75 3.58 8.95 -6.61
C GLU A 75 3.80 9.34 -8.07
N THR A 76 2.82 9.09 -8.93
CA THR A 76 2.89 9.45 -10.35
C THR A 76 3.01 10.96 -10.55
N GLN A 77 2.25 11.75 -9.79
CA GLN A 77 2.19 13.21 -9.93
C GLN A 77 3.47 13.89 -9.46
N PHE A 78 4.10 13.38 -8.40
CA PHE A 78 5.26 14.01 -7.76
C PHE A 78 6.58 13.27 -8.01
N ASN A 79 6.54 12.12 -8.68
CA ASN A 79 7.69 11.26 -8.94
C ASN A 79 8.42 10.90 -7.63
N ILE A 80 7.64 10.39 -6.67
CA ILE A 80 8.10 9.90 -5.36
C ILE A 80 7.61 8.46 -5.16
N GLU A 81 8.23 7.74 -4.23
CA GLU A 81 7.83 6.41 -3.77
C GLU A 81 7.33 6.53 -2.33
N ILE A 82 6.22 5.88 -2.00
CA ILE A 82 5.56 5.93 -0.69
C ILE A 82 5.36 4.50 -0.19
N ASP A 83 6.27 4.04 0.67
CA ASP A 83 6.02 2.82 1.45
C ASP A 83 4.91 3.08 2.47
N HIS A 84 3.99 2.12 2.58
CA HIS A 84 2.79 2.28 3.41
C HIS A 84 2.32 0.91 3.96
N TYR A 85 1.50 0.97 5.00
CA TYR A 85 0.90 -0.18 5.67
C TYR A 85 -0.46 0.24 6.25
N TYR A 86 -1.31 -0.70 6.61
CA TYR A 86 -2.67 -0.39 7.06
C TYR A 86 -2.91 -0.71 8.53
N ILE A 87 -3.69 0.16 9.17
CA ILE A 87 -4.42 -0.17 10.39
C ILE A 87 -5.80 -0.65 9.95
N TRP A 88 -6.05 -1.95 10.13
CA TRP A 88 -7.34 -2.58 9.89
C TRP A 88 -8.19 -2.51 11.14
N LEU A 89 -9.34 -1.85 11.05
CA LEU A 89 -10.37 -1.93 12.08
C LEU A 89 -11.09 -3.26 11.92
N THR A 90 -11.21 -4.00 13.02
CA THR A 90 -11.93 -5.27 13.08
C THR A 90 -13.17 -5.16 13.96
N VAL A 91 -14.23 -5.88 13.56
CA VAL A 91 -15.46 -6.04 14.35
C VAL A 91 -15.74 -7.52 14.45
N ASN A 92 -15.74 -8.05 15.67
CA ASN A 92 -15.77 -9.48 15.98
C ASN A 92 -14.62 -10.26 15.32
N GLY A 93 -13.44 -9.65 15.21
CA GLY A 93 -12.27 -10.26 14.57
C GLY A 93 -12.27 -10.21 13.04
N GLU A 94 -13.31 -9.68 12.40
CA GLU A 94 -13.38 -9.53 10.95
C GLU A 94 -12.99 -8.10 10.53
N PRO A 95 -12.05 -7.91 9.59
CA PRO A 95 -11.71 -6.60 9.05
C PRO A 95 -12.91 -5.92 8.37
N VAL A 96 -13.16 -4.65 8.73
CA VAL A 96 -14.27 -3.87 8.17
C VAL A 96 -13.84 -2.54 7.55
N LEU A 97 -12.63 -2.05 7.86
CA LEU A 97 -12.11 -0.79 7.35
C LEU A 97 -10.59 -0.78 7.40
N GLY A 98 -9.93 -0.39 6.30
CA GLY A 98 -8.49 -0.13 6.26
C GLY A 98 -8.20 1.36 6.36
N ILE A 99 -7.19 1.74 7.14
CA ILE A 99 -6.70 3.12 7.26
C ILE A 99 -5.18 3.10 7.09
N ASP A 100 -4.68 3.77 6.05
CA ASP A 100 -3.25 4.05 5.89
C ASP A 100 -2.89 5.23 6.81
N PRO A 101 -2.10 5.01 7.89
CA PRO A 101 -1.69 6.09 8.75
C PRO A 101 -0.58 6.90 8.06
N PRO A 102 -0.63 8.25 8.09
CA PRO A 102 0.47 9.05 7.57
C PRO A 102 1.74 8.78 8.40
N PHE A 103 2.68 8.01 7.85
CA PHE A 103 3.99 7.81 8.43
C PHE A 103 5.01 8.67 7.70
N ALA A 104 5.34 9.80 8.31
CA ALA A 104 6.34 10.69 7.75
C ALA A 104 7.74 10.12 8.03
N MET A 105 8.36 9.56 7.01
CA MET A 105 9.76 9.14 7.00
C MET A 105 10.65 10.39 6.86
N TYR A 106 10.81 11.16 7.94
CA TYR A 106 11.81 12.24 7.99
C TYR A 106 13.02 11.89 8.87
#